data_AF-A0A2V9X4A9-F1
#
_entry.id   AF-A0A2V9X4A9-F1
#
_cell.length_a   1.000
_cell.length_b   1.000
_cell.length_c   1.000
_cell.angle_alpha   90.00
_cell.angle_beta   90.00
_cell.angle_gamma   90.00
#
_symmetry.space_group_name_H-M   'P 1'
#
loop_
_entity.id
_entity.type
_entity.pdbx_description
1 polymer ?
#
loop_
_entity_poly.entity_id
_entity_poly.type
_entity_poly.pdbx_seq_one_letter_code
_entity_poly.pdbx_strand_id
1 'polypeptide(L)'
;MPAAVTAVDGKVGFHIGDASSSYSQSVGGNTQIDAVSLRTLLLPLDFVDLIDIDVQGAEPDILAAATALVQQKVKRVHVETHSDDLHTNILKLFRSLAWRPHFIFAGNTADTTPWGRINFQEGTQSWLNPRLCTAAELRSTPTLQNPFSATLSGLGNRYRRDREDIARRG
;
A
#
# COMPACT_ATOMS: atom_id res chain seq x y z
N MET A 1 24.15 -3.03 -8.76
CA MET A 1 23.18 -3.56 -9.75
C MET A 1 21.81 -3.03 -9.38
N PRO A 2 21.00 -2.53 -10.33
CA PRO A 2 19.62 -2.17 -10.04
C PRO A 2 18.83 -3.44 -9.71
N ALA A 3 18.08 -3.41 -8.61
CA ALA A 3 17.19 -4.49 -8.21
C ALA A 3 15.80 -3.94 -7.92
N ALA A 4 14.76 -4.65 -8.32
CA ALA A 4 13.39 -4.32 -7.95
C ALA A 4 13.00 -4.99 -6.63
N VAL A 5 12.14 -4.33 -5.86
CA VAL A 5 11.46 -4.99 -4.74
C VAL A 5 10.20 -5.66 -5.26
N THR A 6 10.03 -6.96 -5.01
CA THR A 6 8.82 -7.68 -5.44
C THR A 6 8.30 -8.62 -4.34
N ALA A 7 7.32 -9.46 -4.65
CA ALA A 7 6.83 -10.48 -3.73
C ALA A 7 7.82 -11.64 -3.53
N VAL A 8 8.75 -11.86 -4.47
CA VAL A 8 9.69 -12.99 -4.47
C VAL A 8 11.11 -12.57 -4.87
N ASP A 9 12.10 -13.33 -4.43
CA ASP A 9 13.49 -13.16 -4.88
C ASP A 9 13.68 -13.79 -6.27
N GLY A 10 14.63 -13.29 -7.06
CA GLY A 10 15.07 -13.93 -8.30
C GLY A 10 15.19 -12.96 -9.47
N LYS A 11 14.74 -13.39 -10.65
CA LYS A 11 14.67 -12.54 -11.84
C LYS A 11 13.21 -12.23 -12.15
N VAL A 12 12.93 -10.98 -12.45
CA VAL A 12 11.59 -10.54 -12.87
C VAL A 12 11.67 -9.80 -14.19
N GLY A 13 10.60 -9.93 -14.96
CA GLY A 13 10.37 -9.08 -16.11
C GLY A 13 10.13 -7.64 -15.66
N PHE A 14 10.78 -6.68 -16.31
CA PHE A 14 10.69 -5.28 -15.97
C PHE A 14 10.51 -4.44 -17.24
N HIS A 15 9.59 -3.49 -17.16
CA HIS A 15 9.42 -2.47 -18.17
C HIS A 15 10.50 -1.42 -17.95
N ILE A 16 11.37 -1.23 -18.93
CA ILE A 16 12.29 -0.09 -18.99
C ILE A 16 11.77 0.81 -20.11
N GLY A 17 11.00 1.81 -19.72
CA GLY A 17 10.50 2.86 -20.58
C GLY A 17 11.49 4.03 -20.69
N ASP A 18 11.02 5.10 -21.29
CA ASP A 18 11.76 6.36 -21.40
C ASP A 18 11.84 7.03 -20.02
N ALA A 19 13.05 7.24 -19.50
CA ALA A 19 13.26 7.91 -18.22
C ALA A 19 12.71 9.35 -18.19
N SER A 20 12.41 9.93 -19.35
CA SER A 20 11.79 11.26 -19.47
C SER A 20 10.25 11.24 -19.40
N SER A 21 9.61 10.06 -19.41
CA SER A 21 8.15 9.93 -19.22
C SER A 21 7.80 9.43 -17.81
N SER A 22 6.73 9.96 -17.22
CA SER A 22 6.14 9.42 -15.98
C SER A 22 5.76 7.94 -16.18
N TYR A 23 5.94 7.09 -15.16
CA TYR A 23 5.58 5.66 -15.16
C TYR A 23 6.39 4.75 -16.10
N SER A 24 7.64 5.08 -16.37
CA SER A 24 8.48 4.30 -17.29
C SER A 24 9.10 3.04 -16.69
N GLN A 25 8.96 2.79 -15.37
CA GLN A 25 9.60 1.65 -14.71
C GLN A 25 8.60 0.88 -13.85
N SER A 26 8.37 -0.38 -14.21
CA SER A 26 7.41 -1.24 -13.50
C SER A 26 7.71 -2.73 -13.72
N VAL A 27 7.20 -3.58 -12.82
CA VAL A 27 7.29 -5.04 -12.96
C VAL A 27 6.32 -5.51 -14.06
N GLY A 28 6.73 -6.48 -14.89
CA GLY A 28 5.91 -7.10 -15.94
C GLY A 28 6.49 -7.09 -17.35
N GLY A 29 7.61 -6.40 -17.59
CA GLY A 29 8.20 -6.24 -18.93
C GLY A 29 9.14 -7.36 -19.37
N ASN A 30 9.79 -7.20 -20.52
CA ASN A 30 10.64 -8.25 -21.10
C ASN A 30 12.11 -8.19 -20.64
N THR A 31 12.54 -7.09 -20.03
CA THR A 31 13.91 -6.97 -19.53
C THR A 31 14.05 -7.64 -18.18
N GLN A 32 14.96 -8.61 -18.07
CA GLN A 32 15.19 -9.33 -16.82
C GLN A 32 16.12 -8.54 -15.91
N ILE A 33 15.64 -8.21 -14.71
CA ILE A 33 16.45 -7.60 -13.65
C ILE A 33 16.45 -8.47 -12.40
N ASP A 34 17.41 -8.24 -11.50
CA ASP A 34 17.37 -8.86 -10.18
C ASP A 34 16.22 -8.31 -9.36
N ALA A 35 15.57 -9.18 -8.61
CA ALA A 35 14.51 -8.85 -7.68
C ALA A 35 14.84 -9.40 -6.30
N VAL A 36 14.52 -8.61 -5.28
CA VAL A 36 14.60 -9.01 -3.88
C VAL A 36 13.22 -8.80 -3.27
N SER A 37 12.74 -9.78 -2.54
CA SER A 37 11.46 -9.68 -1.85
C SER A 37 11.55 -8.77 -0.64
N LEU A 38 10.45 -8.09 -0.33
CA LEU A 38 10.35 -7.35 0.93
C LEU A 38 10.60 -8.26 2.15
N ARG A 39 10.18 -9.53 2.06
CA ARG A 39 10.48 -10.53 3.09
C ARG A 39 11.98 -10.67 3.31
N THR A 40 12.76 -10.87 2.24
CA THR A 40 14.22 -11.01 2.32
C THR A 40 14.89 -9.76 2.88
N LEU A 41 14.42 -8.57 2.51
CA LEU A 41 14.91 -7.31 3.09
C LEU A 41 14.62 -7.18 4.58
N LEU A 42 13.49 -7.70 5.06
CA LEU A 42 13.09 -7.62 6.48
C LEU A 42 13.68 -8.72 7.36
N LEU A 43 14.21 -9.81 6.78
CA LEU A 43 14.78 -10.91 7.56
C LEU A 43 15.93 -10.47 8.50
N PRO A 44 16.97 -9.76 8.04
CA PRO A 44 18.12 -9.42 8.89
C PRO A 44 17.87 -8.26 9.86
N LEU A 45 16.73 -7.57 9.75
CA LEU A 45 16.41 -6.41 10.57
C LEU A 45 15.60 -6.83 11.79
N ASP A 46 15.91 -6.30 12.96
CA ASP A 46 15.08 -6.55 14.16
C ASP A 46 13.84 -5.65 14.19
N PHE A 47 13.97 -4.45 13.66
CA PHE A 47 12.97 -3.40 13.72
C PHE A 47 13.11 -2.43 12.55
N VAL A 48 11.98 -1.90 12.08
CA VAL A 48 11.90 -0.90 11.02
C VAL A 48 10.90 0.19 11.43
N ASP A 49 11.37 1.43 11.53
CA ASP A 49 10.50 2.56 11.89
C ASP A 49 9.47 2.90 10.81
N LEU A 50 9.91 2.88 9.55
CA LEU A 50 9.10 3.27 8.40
C LEU A 50 9.49 2.42 7.19
N ILE A 51 8.46 1.93 6.50
CA ILE A 51 8.54 1.51 5.12
C ILE A 51 7.78 2.55 4.28
N ASP A 52 8.41 3.04 3.22
CA ASP A 52 7.80 3.90 2.21
C ASP A 52 7.76 3.14 0.89
N ILE A 53 6.58 3.02 0.27
CA ILE A 53 6.34 2.19 -0.91
C ILE A 53 5.67 3.03 -1.98
N ASP A 54 6.39 3.21 -3.08
CA ASP A 54 5.89 3.67 -4.37
C ASP A 54 6.46 2.71 -5.41
N VAL A 55 5.71 1.63 -5.67
CA VAL A 55 6.10 0.55 -6.60
C VAL A 55 4.93 0.23 -7.52
N GLN A 56 4.66 1.17 -8.42
CA GLN A 56 3.79 1.09 -9.59
C GLN A 56 3.05 -0.25 -9.80
N GLY A 57 1.98 -0.47 -9.03
CA GLY A 57 1.02 -1.56 -9.20
C GLY A 57 1.33 -2.86 -8.46
N ALA A 58 2.50 -2.99 -7.85
CA ALA A 58 2.93 -4.19 -7.12
C ALA A 58 2.77 -4.06 -5.59
N GLU A 59 2.28 -2.92 -5.09
CA GLU A 59 2.24 -2.58 -3.67
C GLU A 59 1.48 -3.63 -2.83
N PRO A 60 0.26 -4.06 -3.23
CA PRO A 60 -0.50 -5.04 -2.45
C PRO A 60 0.19 -6.40 -2.38
N ASP A 61 0.77 -6.86 -3.51
CA ASP A 61 1.41 -8.17 -3.59
C ASP A 61 2.70 -8.22 -2.75
N ILE A 62 3.50 -7.16 -2.81
CA ILE A 62 4.71 -7.01 -2.00
C ILE A 62 4.39 -7.03 -0.51
N LEU A 63 3.39 -6.24 -0.09
CA LEU A 63 2.99 -6.18 1.32
C LEU A 63 2.34 -7.48 1.79
N ALA A 64 1.47 -8.09 0.96
CA ALA A 64 0.83 -9.36 1.27
C ALA A 64 1.86 -10.48 1.49
N ALA A 65 2.86 -10.59 0.62
CA ALA A 65 3.92 -11.59 0.71
C ALA A 65 4.79 -11.47 1.99
N ALA A 66 4.92 -10.27 2.54
CA ALA A 66 5.70 -9.99 3.74
C ALA A 66 4.86 -9.73 5.01
N THR A 67 3.54 -9.95 4.96
CA THR A 67 2.58 -9.57 6.01
C THR A 67 3.03 -9.90 7.43
N ALA A 68 3.51 -11.13 7.68
CA ALA A 68 3.92 -11.56 9.01
C ALA A 68 5.13 -10.76 9.55
N LEU A 69 6.13 -10.50 8.70
CA LEU A 69 7.31 -9.72 9.08
C LEU A 69 6.97 -8.23 9.21
N VAL A 70 6.12 -7.70 8.32
CA VAL A 70 5.62 -6.32 8.42
C VAL A 70 4.87 -6.12 9.74
N GLN A 71 3.97 -7.02 10.10
CA GLN A 71 3.24 -6.99 11.37
C GLN A 71 4.18 -7.03 12.59
N GLN A 72 5.24 -7.83 12.52
CA GLN A 72 6.14 -8.07 13.65
C GLN A 72 7.15 -6.94 13.84
N LYS A 73 7.72 -6.42 12.74
CA LYS A 73 8.94 -5.61 12.78
C LYS A 73 8.74 -4.15 12.38
N VAL A 74 7.66 -3.83 11.67
CA VAL A 74 7.50 -2.52 11.03
C VAL A 74 6.52 -1.66 11.81
N LYS A 75 6.98 -0.48 12.26
CA LYS A 75 6.16 0.45 13.05
C LYS A 75 5.20 1.25 12.20
N ARG A 76 5.61 1.70 11.01
CA ARG A 76 4.80 2.51 10.10
C ARG A 76 4.99 2.08 8.65
N VAL A 77 3.92 2.19 7.87
CA VAL A 77 3.97 2.00 6.42
C VAL A 77 3.31 3.21 5.75
N HIS A 78 3.99 3.80 4.77
CA HIS A 78 3.44 4.76 3.82
C HIS A 78 3.41 4.12 2.44
N VAL A 79 2.32 4.31 1.70
CA VAL A 79 2.10 3.70 0.39
C VAL A 79 1.48 4.72 -0.53
N GLU A 80 2.11 4.97 -1.68
CA GLU A 80 1.47 5.59 -2.83
C GLU A 80 0.69 4.54 -3.62
N THR A 81 -0.53 4.88 -4.03
CA THR A 81 -1.46 3.96 -4.66
C THR A 81 -1.89 4.50 -6.02
N HIS A 82 -1.50 3.79 -7.07
CA HIS A 82 -1.62 4.22 -8.47
C HIS A 82 -2.97 3.89 -9.13
N SER A 83 -3.93 3.37 -8.34
CA SER A 83 -5.30 3.13 -8.78
C SER A 83 -6.24 2.95 -7.59
N ASP A 84 -7.54 3.14 -7.82
CA ASP A 84 -8.59 2.95 -6.80
C ASP A 84 -8.66 1.50 -6.28
N ASP A 85 -8.36 0.53 -7.14
CA ASP A 85 -8.35 -0.89 -6.78
C ASP A 85 -7.17 -1.21 -5.85
N LEU A 86 -5.97 -0.71 -6.17
CA LEU A 86 -4.79 -0.83 -5.31
C LEU A 86 -5.04 -0.14 -3.97
N HIS A 87 -5.59 1.07 -4.00
CA HIS A 87 -5.98 1.81 -2.80
C HIS A 87 -6.93 0.99 -1.92
N THR A 88 -7.96 0.39 -2.51
CA THR A 88 -8.92 -0.45 -1.79
C THR A 88 -8.28 -1.72 -1.23
N ASN A 89 -7.34 -2.34 -1.95
CA ASN A 89 -6.66 -3.55 -1.51
C ASN A 89 -5.71 -3.28 -0.33
N ILE A 90 -4.94 -2.19 -0.36
CA ILE A 90 -4.11 -1.75 0.77
C ILE A 90 -4.98 -1.45 1.99
N LEU A 91 -6.10 -0.76 1.80
CA LEU A 91 -7.05 -0.45 2.87
C LEU A 91 -7.58 -1.73 3.54
N LYS A 92 -7.97 -2.74 2.75
CA LYS A 92 -8.44 -4.03 3.26
C LYS A 92 -7.34 -4.78 4.02
N LEU A 93 -6.12 -4.82 3.46
CA LEU A 93 -4.98 -5.49 4.06
C LEU A 93 -4.69 -4.93 5.46
N PHE A 94 -4.43 -3.63 5.59
CA PHE A 94 -4.06 -3.07 6.89
C PHE A 94 -5.20 -3.07 7.92
N ARG A 95 -6.45 -2.95 7.47
CA ARG A 95 -7.61 -3.14 8.37
C ARG A 95 -7.70 -4.56 8.91
N SER A 96 -7.44 -5.58 8.09
CA SER A 96 -7.41 -6.98 8.54
C SER A 96 -6.34 -7.24 9.61
N LEU A 97 -5.28 -6.44 9.61
CA LEU A 97 -4.19 -6.48 10.58
C LEU A 97 -4.43 -5.60 11.81
N ALA A 98 -5.59 -4.94 11.88
CA ALA A 98 -5.94 -3.96 12.89
C ALA A 98 -4.94 -2.80 13.02
N TRP A 99 -4.28 -2.41 11.91
CA TRP A 99 -3.43 -1.22 11.91
C TRP A 99 -4.29 0.04 11.98
N ARG A 100 -3.74 1.07 12.62
CA ARG A 100 -4.42 2.35 12.74
C ARG A 100 -4.12 3.21 11.50
N PRO A 101 -5.13 3.68 10.76
CA PRO A 101 -4.90 4.60 9.65
C PRO A 101 -4.46 5.97 10.18
N HIS A 102 -3.51 6.60 9.49
CA HIS A 102 -3.09 7.98 9.73
C HIS A 102 -3.48 8.88 8.57
N PHE A 103 -3.10 8.52 7.34
CA PHE A 103 -3.51 9.21 6.12
C PHE A 103 -4.21 8.22 5.22
N ILE A 104 -5.36 8.58 4.67
CA ILE A 104 -6.06 7.81 3.65
C ILE A 104 -6.64 8.81 2.64
N PHE A 105 -5.86 9.18 1.64
CA PHE A 105 -6.27 10.09 0.59
C PHE A 105 -6.29 9.34 -0.73
N ALA A 106 -7.46 9.12 -1.31
CA ALA A 106 -7.56 8.63 -2.68
C ALA A 106 -7.01 9.65 -3.68
N GLY A 107 -6.56 9.17 -4.84
CA GLY A 107 -6.04 10.00 -5.93
C GLY A 107 -7.14 10.66 -6.76
N ASN A 108 -6.72 11.32 -7.84
CA ASN A 108 -7.58 12.02 -8.80
C ASN A 108 -8.62 12.95 -8.16
N THR A 109 -8.26 13.59 -7.05
CA THR A 109 -9.17 14.45 -6.28
C THR A 109 -8.43 15.62 -5.66
N ALA A 110 -9.13 16.74 -5.49
CA ALA A 110 -8.62 17.89 -4.77
C ALA A 110 -9.31 17.95 -3.41
N ASP A 111 -8.53 18.02 -2.33
CA ASP A 111 -9.08 18.12 -0.98
C ASP A 111 -8.40 19.20 -0.14
N THR A 112 -9.13 19.71 0.84
CA THR A 112 -8.61 20.65 1.83
C THR A 112 -8.06 19.85 3.00
N THR A 113 -6.74 19.89 3.15
CA THR A 113 -6.03 19.28 4.27
C THR A 113 -5.69 20.33 5.34
N PRO A 114 -5.20 19.94 6.53
CA PRO A 114 -4.68 20.90 7.51
C PRO A 114 -3.54 21.78 6.99
N TRP A 115 -2.91 21.40 5.87
CA TRP A 115 -1.83 22.14 5.21
C TRP A 115 -2.30 22.95 4.01
N GLY A 116 -3.61 23.03 3.78
CA GLY A 116 -4.21 23.72 2.64
C GLY A 116 -4.74 22.76 1.58
N ARG A 117 -5.14 23.34 0.44
CA ARG A 117 -5.72 22.60 -0.67
C ARG A 117 -4.62 21.83 -1.42
N ILE A 118 -4.78 20.51 -1.54
CA ILE A 118 -3.88 19.63 -2.25
C ILE A 118 -4.65 18.97 -3.39
N ASN A 119 -4.05 18.94 -4.58
CA ASN A 119 -4.54 18.15 -5.71
C ASN A 119 -3.79 16.82 -5.70
N PHE A 120 -4.44 15.76 -5.22
CA PHE A 120 -3.90 14.41 -5.23
C PHE A 120 -4.03 13.84 -6.64
N GLN A 121 -2.90 13.69 -7.33
CA GLN A 121 -2.85 12.99 -8.62
C GLN A 121 -3.04 11.49 -8.36
N GLU A 122 -2.23 10.95 -7.45
CA GLU A 122 -2.32 9.57 -6.97
C GLU A 122 -2.84 9.49 -5.54
N GLY A 123 -3.25 8.30 -5.14
CA GLY A 123 -3.67 8.04 -3.78
C GLY A 123 -2.48 7.82 -2.86
N THR A 124 -2.66 8.09 -1.57
CA THR A 124 -1.68 7.78 -0.55
C THR A 124 -2.33 7.24 0.71
N GLN A 125 -1.65 6.32 1.37
CA GLN A 125 -2.05 5.78 2.67
C GLN A 125 -0.88 5.69 3.63
N SER A 126 -1.10 6.10 4.87
CA SER A 126 -0.18 5.87 6.00
C SER A 126 -0.86 5.06 7.09
N TRP A 127 -0.12 4.08 7.61
CA TRP A 127 -0.59 3.14 8.60
C TRP A 127 0.37 3.05 9.76
N LEU A 128 -0.19 2.97 10.97
CA LEU A 128 0.55 2.81 12.22
C LEU A 128 0.28 1.42 12.80
N ASN A 129 1.35 0.71 13.12
CA ASN A 129 1.27 -0.57 13.80
C ASN A 129 1.02 -0.35 15.30
N PRO A 130 -0.15 -0.71 15.84
CA PRO A 130 -0.45 -0.49 17.25
C PRO A 130 0.41 -1.33 18.20
N ARG A 131 1.07 -2.39 17.70
CA ARG A 131 1.97 -3.23 18.51
C ARG A 131 3.29 -2.54 18.82
N LEU A 132 3.71 -1.60 17.97
CA LEU A 132 5.03 -0.96 18.01
C LEU A 132 4.94 0.55 18.26
N CYS A 133 3.75 1.14 18.13
CA CYS A 133 3.49 2.50 18.55
C CYS A 133 3.11 2.56 20.02
N THR A 134 3.57 3.60 20.71
CA THR A 134 3.11 3.89 22.07
C THR A 134 1.65 4.34 22.05
N ALA A 135 0.95 4.16 23.18
CA ALA A 135 -0.42 4.64 23.31
C ALA A 135 -0.53 6.17 23.14
N ALA A 136 0.51 6.91 23.53
CA ALA A 136 0.59 8.35 23.33
C ALA A 136 0.67 8.71 21.84
N GLU A 137 1.57 8.08 21.09
CA GLU A 137 1.70 8.27 19.64
C GLU A 137 0.39 7.96 18.91
N LEU A 138 -0.27 6.84 19.25
CA LEU A 138 -1.55 6.52 18.66
C LEU A 138 -2.57 7.63 18.97
N ARG A 139 -2.73 8.06 20.22
CA ARG A 139 -3.69 9.12 20.58
C ARG A 139 -3.41 10.46 19.90
N SER A 140 -2.15 10.86 19.78
CA SER A 140 -1.77 12.15 19.19
C SER A 140 -1.80 12.16 17.66
N THR A 141 -1.97 11.00 17.02
CA THR A 141 -1.92 10.88 15.56
C THR A 141 -3.33 10.64 15.01
N PRO A 142 -4.03 11.69 14.54
CA PRO A 142 -5.38 11.55 14.01
C PRO A 142 -5.36 10.80 12.68
N THR A 143 -6.48 10.18 12.34
CA THR A 143 -6.73 9.74 10.97
C THR A 143 -7.24 10.93 10.17
N LEU A 144 -6.55 11.30 9.11
CA LEU A 144 -7.02 12.24 8.09
C LEU A 144 -7.34 11.46 6.82
N GLN A 145 -8.50 11.73 6.24
CA GLN A 145 -8.94 11.06 5.02
C GLN A 145 -9.88 11.96 4.22
N ASN A 146 -9.89 11.79 2.89
CA ASN A 146 -10.85 12.47 2.05
C ASN A 146 -12.23 11.76 2.04
N PRO A 147 -13.32 12.46 1.65
CA PRO A 147 -14.66 11.86 1.62
C PRO A 147 -14.79 10.63 0.70
N PHE A 148 -14.00 10.58 -0.37
CA PHE A 148 -14.01 9.44 -1.30
C PHE A 148 -13.43 8.18 -0.65
N SER A 149 -12.29 8.31 0.02
CA SER A 149 -11.70 7.23 0.83
C SER A 149 -12.66 6.77 1.94
N ALA A 150 -13.40 7.69 2.57
CA ALA A 150 -14.43 7.32 3.53
C ALA A 150 -15.55 6.45 2.90
N THR A 151 -15.92 6.72 1.64
CA THR A 151 -16.92 5.96 0.89
C THR A 151 -16.43 4.57 0.50
N LEU A 152 -15.20 4.45 -0.02
CA LEU A 152 -14.53 3.16 -0.29
C LEU A 152 -14.47 2.30 0.98
N SER A 153 -14.25 2.95 2.11
CA SER A 153 -14.20 2.31 3.42
C SER A 153 -15.54 1.72 3.88
N GLY A 154 -16.67 2.24 3.40
CA GLY A 154 -18.01 1.71 3.63
C GLY A 154 -18.48 0.67 2.60
N LEU A 155 -17.89 0.65 1.39
CA LEU A 155 -18.21 -0.29 0.32
C LEU A 155 -17.69 -1.72 0.56
N GLY A 156 -16.69 -1.89 1.44
CA GLY A 156 -16.15 -3.21 1.81
C GLY A 156 -17.20 -4.21 2.33
N ASN A 157 -18.35 -3.74 2.80
CA ASN A 157 -19.46 -4.58 3.28
C ASN A 157 -20.50 -4.98 2.19
N ARG A 158 -20.45 -4.39 1.00
CA ARG A 158 -21.37 -4.73 -0.11
C ARG A 158 -20.79 -5.75 -1.07
N TYR A 159 -19.48 -5.69 -1.34
CA TYR A 159 -18.81 -6.61 -2.26
C TYR A 159 -18.83 -8.09 -1.82
N ARG A 160 -19.00 -8.36 -0.51
CA ARG A 160 -19.13 -9.73 0.02
C ARG A 160 -20.50 -10.37 -0.28
N ARG A 161 -21.57 -9.58 -0.39
CA ARG A 161 -22.92 -10.10 -0.72
C ARG A 161 -23.03 -10.47 -2.20
N ASP A 162 -22.46 -9.66 -3.08
CA ASP A 162 -22.63 -9.86 -4.52
C ASP A 162 -21.86 -11.09 -5.05
N ARG A 163 -20.74 -11.49 -4.42
CA ARG A 163 -20.03 -12.74 -4.80
C ARG A 163 -20.65 -14.01 -4.24
N GLU A 164 -21.27 -13.97 -3.05
CA GLU A 164 -21.99 -15.13 -2.51
C GLU A 164 -23.31 -15.39 -3.27
N ASP A 165 -23.94 -14.35 -3.81
CA ASP A 165 -25.16 -14.48 -4.63
C ASP A 165 -24.87 -14.97 -6.07
N ILE A 166 -23.71 -14.64 -6.64
CA ILE A 166 -23.28 -15.16 -7.96
C ILE A 166 -22.86 -16.64 -7.86
N ALA A 167 -22.22 -17.06 -6.75
CA ALA A 167 -21.79 -18.45 -6.54
C ALA A 167 -22.94 -19.41 -6.18
N ARG A 168 -24.13 -18.90 -5.79
CA ARG A 168 -25.32 -19.70 -5.49
C ARG A 168 -26.30 -19.81 -6.66
N ARG A 169 -26.00 -19.17 -7.79
CA ARG A 169 -26.83 -19.17 -9.01
C ARG A 169 -26.13 -19.83 -10.21
N GLY A 170 -24.99 -20.48 -10.00
CA GLY A 170 -24.28 -21.29 -11.00
C GLY A 170 -24.45 -22.78 -10.74
#